data_AF-A0A537JT87-F1
#
_entry.id   AF-A0A537JT87-F1
#
_cell.length_a   1.000
_cell.length_b   1.000
_cell.length_c   1.000
_cell.angle_alpha   90.00
_cell.angle_beta   90.00
_cell.angle_gamma   90.00
#
_symmetry.space_group_name_H-M   'P 1'
#
loop_
_entity.id
_entity.type
_entity.pdbx_description
1 polymer ?
#
loop_
_entity_poly.entity_id
_entity_poly.type
_entity_poly.pdbx_seq_one_letter_code
_entity_poly.pdbx_strand_id
1 'polypeptide(L)'
;MKSKISLICSIVFSLILKVEAFQLPVNNKNSIFTYEKMPEVLPGTKLLGAENDLSVKMLDGAHKFIEEKINESVANRLKLWNRDLTSQEAYEKSVDPNRRRFMKYIGVEDKAESLVNYNVGIPDKYPPVLMQKFSADNDPGLVAETEKYRIYQVRWPVLNRVYGEGLLLQPKSKPKANIIVIPDADQEPEQLVGLLPGIAVESQLARRLAENGFQVLIPVIISRTFLFPGQEQQQTYREWIYRQAFHMGRHIIGYEVQKVMSAVDWFKQSADKDLKIGVAGYCEGALIAFYSAAVDKRIDAVLVSGYFNTRQRVWDEPIYRNVWGLLSEFGDAEIATLIAPRPLVIEYSRVPDIVEKLSESGEKPIQVEGWTFTGYKGRLQTPAFKDVQSEYNRIDQLTKRGFQSRDLISDQKNNPVNFGTKAALEKFVWFLDYNLSLSITNEIPADKRSSFNPKERQIRQVKEIEDHIQWLLRDSDKERNRFFLYKVMPEFGERNWSTKPYHSYYSPDRFIDAAKEYRKFFWEEILG
;
A
#
# COMPACT_ATOMS: atom_id res chain seq x y z
N MET A 1 -58.13 -52.64 57.76
CA MET A 1 -57.20 -53.70 57.31
C MET A 1 -55.91 -53.01 56.84
N LYS A 2 -54.96 -52.72 57.73
CA LYS A 2 -53.78 -53.52 58.09
C LYS A 2 -52.93 -53.99 56.89
N SER A 3 -51.67 -53.51 56.91
CA SER A 3 -50.43 -54.15 56.43
C SER A 3 -50.17 -54.08 54.91
N LYS A 4 -49.10 -53.46 54.39
CA LYS A 4 -47.71 -53.39 54.89
C LYS A 4 -47.04 -52.03 54.69
N ILE A 5 -46.31 -51.64 55.74
CA ILE A 5 -45.37 -50.54 55.88
C ILE A 5 -43.93 -51.08 55.72
N SER A 6 -43.03 -50.16 55.35
CA SER A 6 -41.57 -50.18 55.51
C SER A 6 -40.79 -51.01 54.49
N LEU A 7 -39.70 -50.51 53.89
CA LEU A 7 -38.60 -49.87 54.61
C LEU A 7 -37.65 -49.10 53.64
N ILE A 8 -37.39 -47.81 53.95
CA ILE A 8 -36.18 -46.98 53.64
C ILE A 8 -35.95 -46.64 52.16
N CYS A 9 -36.05 -45.39 51.65
CA CYS A 9 -35.85 -44.05 52.20
C CYS A 9 -34.46 -43.82 52.82
N SER A 10 -33.44 -43.70 51.96
CA SER A 10 -32.19 -42.98 52.26
C SER A 10 -31.63 -42.40 50.96
N ILE A 11 -31.33 -41.09 50.97
CA ILE A 11 -30.60 -40.28 49.96
C ILE A 11 -31.51 -39.84 48.79
N VAL A 12 -32.25 -38.72 48.82
CA VAL A 12 -31.87 -37.29 48.98
C VAL A 12 -30.69 -36.89 48.09
N PHE A 13 -31.00 -36.08 47.07
CA PHE A 13 -30.09 -35.19 46.35
C PHE A 13 -28.85 -35.83 45.70
N SER A 14 -28.93 -36.09 44.39
CA SER A 14 -27.79 -35.91 43.46
C SER A 14 -28.22 -36.23 42.03
N LEU A 15 -27.80 -35.39 41.06
CA LEU A 15 -27.75 -35.64 39.60
C LEU A 15 -29.10 -35.56 38.86
N ILE A 16 -29.62 -34.35 38.57
CA ILE A 16 -29.33 -33.66 37.30
C ILE A 16 -28.31 -34.42 36.46
N LEU A 17 -28.82 -35.12 35.44
CA LEU A 17 -28.01 -35.76 34.39
C LEU A 17 -27.03 -34.73 33.83
N LYS A 18 -25.77 -34.85 34.25
CA LYS A 18 -24.62 -34.36 33.50
C LYS A 18 -24.75 -34.93 32.09
N VAL A 19 -24.77 -34.05 31.09
CA VAL A 19 -24.33 -34.41 29.75
C VAL A 19 -22.83 -34.64 29.88
N GLU A 20 -22.45 -35.86 30.28
CA GLU A 20 -21.10 -36.34 30.09
C GLU A 20 -20.94 -36.55 28.59
N ALA A 21 -20.13 -35.70 27.96
CA ALA A 21 -19.51 -36.02 26.70
C ALA A 21 -18.72 -37.32 26.91
N PHE A 22 -19.34 -38.45 26.58
CA PHE A 22 -18.68 -39.74 26.49
C PHE A 22 -17.74 -39.73 25.28
N GLN A 23 -16.58 -39.07 25.43
CA GLN A 23 -15.39 -39.58 24.76
C GLN A 23 -14.93 -40.78 25.58
N LEU A 24 -15.46 -41.96 25.22
CA LEU A 24 -14.84 -43.22 25.63
C LEU A 24 -13.37 -43.17 25.19
N PRO A 25 -12.39 -43.44 26.08
CA PRO A 25 -11.04 -43.68 25.62
C PRO A 25 -11.09 -44.92 24.72
N VAL A 26 -10.74 -44.76 23.45
CA VAL A 26 -10.61 -45.84 22.49
C VAL A 26 -9.43 -46.70 22.94
N ASN A 27 -9.70 -47.64 23.86
CA ASN A 27 -8.77 -48.69 24.23
C ASN A 27 -9.34 -50.06 23.82
N ASN A 28 -10.00 -50.08 22.66
CA ASN A 28 -10.36 -51.32 22.01
C ASN A 28 -9.18 -51.73 21.11
N LYS A 29 -8.25 -52.52 21.65
CA LYS A 29 -7.09 -53.06 20.92
C LYS A 29 -7.46 -53.95 19.72
N ASN A 30 -8.75 -54.21 19.49
CA ASN A 30 -9.27 -54.98 18.37
C ASN A 30 -9.91 -54.14 17.25
N SER A 31 -10.07 -52.83 17.41
CA SER A 31 -10.49 -51.96 16.31
C SER A 31 -9.28 -51.43 15.57
N ILE A 32 -8.62 -52.33 14.84
CA ILE A 32 -7.78 -51.92 13.72
C ILE A 32 -8.78 -51.43 12.67
N PHE A 33 -8.93 -50.12 12.52
CA PHE A 33 -9.53 -49.55 11.31
C PHE A 33 -8.51 -49.77 10.18
N THR A 34 -8.39 -51.01 9.72
CA THR A 34 -7.68 -51.28 8.48
C THR A 34 -8.44 -50.56 7.38
N TYR A 35 -7.72 -49.80 6.54
CA TYR A 35 -8.29 -49.17 5.34
C TYR A 35 -9.13 -50.17 4.52
N GLU A 36 -8.76 -51.46 4.56
CA GLU A 36 -9.42 -52.61 3.95
C GLU A 36 -10.86 -52.87 4.41
N LYS A 37 -11.28 -52.32 5.56
CA LYS A 37 -12.64 -52.47 6.11
C LYS A 37 -13.49 -51.21 6.00
N MET A 38 -12.97 -50.12 5.43
CA MET A 38 -13.81 -48.96 5.14
C MET A 38 -14.74 -49.30 3.97
N PRO A 39 -16.06 -49.05 4.08
CA PRO A 39 -16.96 -49.22 2.96
C PRO A 39 -16.53 -48.30 1.83
N GLU A 40 -16.60 -48.80 0.60
CA GLU A 40 -16.18 -48.08 -0.63
C GLU A 40 -16.92 -46.75 -0.82
N VAL A 41 -18.10 -46.62 -0.19
CA VAL A 41 -18.92 -45.40 -0.11
C VAL A 41 -19.44 -45.24 1.32
N LEU A 42 -19.39 -44.03 1.86
CA LEU A 42 -19.98 -43.73 3.16
C LEU A 42 -21.52 -43.85 3.10
N PRO A 43 -22.19 -44.35 4.16
CA PRO A 43 -23.65 -44.44 4.19
C PRO A 43 -24.33 -43.10 3.88
N GLY A 44 -25.25 -43.09 2.92
CA GLY A 44 -25.98 -41.88 2.50
C GLY A 44 -25.22 -40.99 1.51
N THR A 45 -24.02 -41.39 1.06
CA THR A 45 -23.29 -40.67 0.01
C THR A 45 -23.28 -41.46 -1.30
N LYS A 46 -22.85 -40.81 -2.39
CA LYS A 46 -22.56 -41.45 -3.67
C LYS A 46 -21.06 -41.38 -3.90
N LEU A 47 -20.53 -42.40 -4.58
CA LEU A 47 -19.14 -42.42 -5.03
C LEU A 47 -18.88 -41.18 -5.89
N LEU A 48 -17.83 -40.44 -5.56
CA LEU A 48 -17.44 -39.23 -6.27
C LEU A 48 -16.89 -39.64 -7.64
N GLY A 49 -17.67 -39.40 -8.71
CA GLY A 49 -17.37 -39.90 -10.06
C GLY A 49 -16.09 -39.31 -10.68
N ALA A 50 -15.41 -40.11 -11.52
CA ALA A 50 -14.08 -39.83 -12.07
C ALA A 50 -14.06 -39.03 -13.38
N GLU A 51 -15.16 -38.38 -13.79
CA GLU A 51 -15.26 -37.87 -15.16
C GLU A 51 -14.44 -36.59 -15.42
N ASN A 52 -13.88 -35.92 -14.41
CA ASN A 52 -12.93 -34.80 -14.55
C ASN A 52 -12.13 -34.61 -13.25
N ASP A 53 -10.94 -34.02 -13.33
CA ASP A 53 -10.21 -33.55 -12.14
C ASP A 53 -11.05 -32.49 -11.40
N LEU A 54 -11.58 -32.86 -10.24
CA LEU A 54 -12.45 -32.00 -9.43
C LEU A 54 -11.69 -30.81 -8.84
N SER A 55 -10.37 -30.93 -8.68
CA SER A 55 -9.50 -29.84 -8.24
C SER A 55 -9.49 -28.72 -9.28
N VAL A 56 -9.39 -29.08 -10.56
CA VAL A 56 -9.47 -28.13 -11.68
C VAL A 56 -10.83 -27.44 -11.72
N LYS A 57 -11.93 -28.20 -11.61
CA LYS A 57 -13.28 -27.60 -11.57
C LYS A 57 -13.48 -26.66 -10.38
N MET A 58 -12.91 -26.99 -9.21
CA MET A 58 -12.95 -26.14 -8.03
C MET A 58 -12.16 -24.85 -8.26
N LEU A 59 -10.96 -24.92 -8.84
CA LEU A 59 -10.14 -23.77 -9.18
C LEU A 59 -10.83 -22.87 -10.23
N ASP A 60 -11.40 -23.45 -11.28
CA ASP A 60 -12.18 -22.72 -12.29
C ASP A 60 -13.39 -22.01 -11.67
N GLY A 61 -14.09 -22.68 -10.74
CA GLY A 61 -15.18 -22.10 -9.98
C GLY A 61 -14.72 -20.93 -9.11
N ALA A 62 -13.58 -21.08 -8.43
CA ALA A 62 -12.99 -20.02 -7.61
C ALA A 62 -12.58 -18.81 -8.44
N HIS A 63 -11.94 -19.02 -9.60
CA HIS A 63 -11.59 -17.93 -10.52
C HIS A 63 -12.83 -17.16 -11.00
N LYS A 64 -13.87 -17.87 -11.47
CA LYS A 64 -15.13 -17.24 -11.90
C LYS A 64 -15.77 -16.44 -10.78
N PHE A 65 -15.85 -17.01 -9.58
CA PHE A 65 -16.37 -16.32 -8.41
C PHE A 65 -15.60 -15.03 -8.09
N ILE A 66 -14.27 -15.06 -8.12
CA ILE A 66 -13.43 -13.88 -7.86
C ILE A 66 -13.64 -12.82 -8.95
N GLU A 67 -13.68 -13.20 -10.22
CA GLU A 67 -13.94 -12.27 -11.32
C GLU A 67 -15.33 -11.63 -11.22
N GLU A 68 -16.37 -12.41 -10.89
CA GLU A 68 -17.71 -11.91 -10.62
C GLU A 68 -17.70 -10.90 -9.45
N LYS A 69 -17.03 -11.21 -8.34
CA LYS A 69 -16.91 -10.30 -7.19
C LYS A 69 -16.19 -9.01 -7.55
N ILE A 70 -15.13 -9.07 -8.35
CA ILE A 70 -14.43 -7.88 -8.84
C ILE A 70 -15.36 -7.03 -9.71
N ASN A 71 -16.12 -7.63 -10.60
CA ASN A 71 -17.07 -6.91 -11.46
C ASN A 71 -18.21 -6.28 -10.64
N GLU A 72 -18.81 -7.03 -9.72
CA GLU A 72 -19.85 -6.55 -8.80
C GLU A 72 -19.36 -5.40 -7.92
N SER A 73 -18.07 -5.40 -7.54
CA SER A 73 -17.49 -4.39 -6.65
C SER A 73 -17.71 -2.98 -7.19
N VAL A 74 -17.63 -2.76 -8.50
CA VAL A 74 -17.77 -1.44 -9.13
C VAL A 74 -19.11 -0.77 -8.79
N ALA A 75 -20.20 -1.53 -8.81
CA ALA A 75 -21.52 -1.03 -8.44
C ALA A 75 -21.69 -0.93 -6.92
N ASN A 76 -21.10 -1.85 -6.16
CA ASN A 76 -21.22 -1.89 -4.70
C ASN A 76 -20.45 -0.76 -4.00
N ARG A 77 -19.32 -0.33 -4.57
CA ARG A 77 -18.49 0.78 -4.04
C ARG A 77 -19.33 2.00 -3.74
N LEU A 78 -20.24 2.39 -4.63
CA LEU A 78 -21.08 3.58 -4.50
C LEU A 78 -21.83 3.65 -3.16
N LYS A 79 -22.21 2.51 -2.59
CA LYS A 79 -22.94 2.41 -1.31
C LYS A 79 -22.08 2.86 -0.11
N LEU A 80 -20.75 2.87 -0.26
CA LEU A 80 -19.79 3.27 0.77
C LEU A 80 -19.44 4.76 0.72
N TRP A 81 -20.04 5.52 -0.19
CA TRP A 81 -19.77 6.95 -0.40
C TRP A 81 -21.01 7.80 -0.14
N ASN A 82 -20.81 8.89 0.59
CA ASN A 82 -21.85 9.89 0.83
C ASN A 82 -21.34 11.28 0.48
N ARG A 83 -21.05 11.52 -0.81
CA ARG A 83 -20.38 12.74 -1.29
C ARG A 83 -21.31 13.96 -1.23
N ASP A 84 -20.89 15.00 -0.54
CA ASP A 84 -21.58 16.29 -0.51
C ASP A 84 -20.92 17.28 -1.48
N LEU A 85 -21.57 17.58 -2.61
CA LEU A 85 -21.03 18.43 -3.67
C LEU A 85 -21.44 19.91 -3.55
N THR A 86 -21.96 20.33 -2.39
CA THR A 86 -22.48 21.69 -2.16
C THR A 86 -21.37 22.73 -2.03
N SER A 87 -20.27 22.41 -1.35
CA SER A 87 -19.09 23.25 -1.20
C SER A 87 -17.82 22.41 -1.07
N GLN A 88 -16.64 23.03 -1.22
CA GLN A 88 -15.37 22.32 -1.00
C GLN A 88 -15.26 21.77 0.42
N GLU A 89 -15.62 22.56 1.43
CA GLU A 89 -15.53 22.15 2.84
C GLU A 89 -16.50 20.99 3.15
N ALA A 90 -17.74 21.08 2.65
CA ALA A 90 -18.73 20.03 2.81
C ALA A 90 -18.26 18.73 2.14
N TYR A 91 -17.69 18.85 0.94
CA TYR A 91 -17.14 17.71 0.21
C TYR A 91 -16.00 17.04 0.98
N GLU A 92 -15.01 17.82 1.42
CA GLU A 92 -13.87 17.30 2.18
C GLU A 92 -14.32 16.57 3.44
N LYS A 93 -15.29 17.12 4.18
CA LYS A 93 -15.86 16.48 5.37
C LYS A 93 -16.60 15.19 5.02
N SER A 94 -17.33 15.18 3.91
CA SER A 94 -18.16 14.04 3.49
C SER A 94 -17.33 12.83 3.07
N VAL A 95 -16.14 13.04 2.48
CA VAL A 95 -15.23 11.97 2.01
C VAL A 95 -14.10 11.64 2.99
N ASP A 96 -14.00 12.34 4.11
CA ASP A 96 -12.98 12.11 5.14
C ASP A 96 -12.98 10.66 5.68
N PRO A 97 -14.14 10.01 5.94
CA PRO A 97 -14.15 8.60 6.33
C PRO A 97 -13.58 7.67 5.26
N ASN A 98 -13.88 7.92 3.98
CA ASN A 98 -13.31 7.17 2.85
C ASN A 98 -11.78 7.37 2.79
N ARG A 99 -11.30 8.61 3.00
CA ARG A 99 -9.86 8.90 3.04
C ARG A 99 -9.15 8.13 4.15
N ARG A 100 -9.71 8.09 5.36
CA ARG A 100 -9.14 7.31 6.48
C ARG A 100 -9.12 5.81 6.19
N ARG A 101 -10.17 5.25 5.57
CA ARG A 101 -10.16 3.84 5.13
C ARG A 101 -9.13 3.59 4.04
N PHE A 102 -8.99 4.50 3.09
CA PHE A 102 -7.93 4.41 2.07
C PHE A 102 -6.53 4.41 2.71
N MET A 103 -6.25 5.33 3.64
CA MET A 103 -5.00 5.36 4.41
C MET A 103 -4.75 4.03 5.13
N LYS A 104 -5.79 3.45 5.75
CA LYS A 104 -5.71 2.12 6.38
C LYS A 104 -5.37 1.02 5.39
N TYR A 105 -6.01 0.99 4.22
CA TYR A 105 -5.75 -0.04 3.19
C TYR A 105 -4.31 -0.01 2.67
N ILE A 106 -3.77 1.19 2.44
CA ILE A 106 -2.37 1.32 2.01
C ILE A 106 -1.39 1.31 3.20
N GLY A 107 -1.85 1.18 4.43
CA GLY A 107 -1.01 1.07 5.63
C GLY A 107 -0.30 2.35 6.05
N VAL A 108 -0.81 3.53 5.68
CA VAL A 108 -0.28 4.84 6.10
C VAL A 108 -0.64 5.13 7.55
N GLU A 109 0.33 5.57 8.37
CA GLU A 109 0.08 6.07 9.72
C GLU A 109 -0.57 7.47 9.71
N ASP A 110 -1.74 7.61 10.33
CA ASP A 110 -2.35 8.92 10.54
C ASP A 110 -1.65 9.63 11.73
N LYS A 111 -0.80 10.62 11.42
CA LYS A 111 -0.08 11.41 12.43
C LYS A 111 -1.01 12.33 13.25
N ALA A 112 -2.30 12.44 12.88
CA ALA A 112 -3.30 13.12 13.71
C ALA A 112 -3.73 12.27 14.92
N GLU A 113 -3.53 10.95 14.86
CA GLU A 113 -3.76 10.06 16.00
C GLU A 113 -2.58 10.08 16.98
N SER A 114 -2.84 9.66 18.22
CA SER A 114 -1.77 9.50 19.20
C SER A 114 -0.93 8.27 18.86
N LEU A 115 0.39 8.43 18.84
CA LEU A 115 1.30 7.31 18.64
C LEU A 115 1.07 6.26 19.74
N VAL A 116 0.84 5.01 19.34
CA VAL A 116 0.77 3.91 20.29
C VAL A 116 2.20 3.56 20.69
N ASN A 117 2.52 3.82 21.95
CA ASN A 117 3.84 3.53 22.51
C ASN A 117 3.79 2.21 23.30
N TYR A 118 4.53 1.21 22.84
CA TYR A 118 4.70 -0.07 23.53
C TYR A 118 5.98 -0.14 24.37
N ASN A 119 6.80 0.90 24.35
CA ASN A 119 8.00 1.03 25.16
C ASN A 119 7.63 1.64 26.53
N VAL A 120 7.75 0.82 27.58
CA VAL A 120 7.42 1.20 28.96
C VAL A 120 8.49 2.07 29.63
N GLY A 121 9.69 2.17 29.05
CA GLY A 121 10.81 2.91 29.63
C GLY A 121 10.96 4.32 29.05
N ILE A 122 11.20 4.41 27.75
CA ILE A 122 11.42 5.68 27.03
C ILE A 122 10.28 5.87 26.04
N PRO A 123 9.53 6.99 26.10
CA PRO A 123 8.39 7.18 25.22
C PRO A 123 8.84 7.36 23.77
N ASP A 124 8.34 6.51 22.89
CA ASP A 124 8.46 6.72 21.46
C ASP A 124 7.65 7.96 21.04
N LYS A 125 8.16 8.69 20.06
CA LYS A 125 7.51 9.87 19.48
C LYS A 125 7.56 9.77 17.96
N TYR A 126 6.63 10.47 17.30
CA TYR A 126 6.76 10.67 15.86
C TYR A 126 8.13 11.29 15.54
N PRO A 127 8.78 10.87 14.44
CA PRO A 127 10.06 11.42 14.04
C PRO A 127 9.99 12.95 13.86
N PRO A 128 11.08 13.68 14.16
CA PRO A 128 11.08 15.13 14.02
C PRO A 128 10.99 15.52 12.53
N VAL A 129 10.31 16.65 12.28
CA VAL A 129 10.19 17.20 10.93
C VAL A 129 11.43 18.04 10.62
N LEU A 130 12.33 17.49 9.80
CA LEU A 130 13.55 18.17 9.38
C LEU A 130 14.06 17.62 8.04
N MET A 131 14.82 18.43 7.31
CA MET A 131 15.48 18.05 6.06
C MET A 131 16.99 18.27 6.22
N GLN A 132 17.76 17.18 6.21
CA GLN A 132 19.21 17.24 6.35
C GLN A 132 19.85 17.26 4.96
N LYS A 133 20.55 18.35 4.64
CA LYS A 133 21.56 18.37 3.58
C LYS A 133 22.84 17.81 4.19
N PHE A 134 23.36 16.70 3.66
CA PHE A 134 24.47 15.99 4.29
C PHE A 134 25.61 15.72 3.32
N SER A 135 26.84 15.69 3.82
CA SER A 135 28.00 15.13 3.13
C SER A 135 28.22 13.69 3.60
N ALA A 136 28.78 12.85 2.73
CA ALA A 136 29.11 11.46 3.06
C ALA A 136 30.51 11.15 2.52
N ASP A 137 31.35 10.52 3.34
CA ASP A 137 32.77 10.28 3.03
C ASP A 137 33.49 11.56 2.60
N ASN A 138 33.97 11.62 1.35
CA ASN A 138 34.59 12.80 0.74
C ASN A 138 33.64 13.58 -0.18
N ASP A 139 32.38 13.16 -0.28
CA ASP A 139 31.41 13.73 -1.21
C ASP A 139 30.65 14.91 -0.58
N PRO A 140 30.56 16.05 -1.29
CA PRO A 140 29.93 17.25 -0.75
C PRO A 140 28.40 17.09 -0.64
N GLY A 141 27.79 17.82 0.31
CA GLY A 141 26.33 17.92 0.37
C GLY A 141 25.73 18.71 -0.80
N LEU A 142 26.49 19.64 -1.39
CA LEU A 142 26.17 20.28 -2.66
C LEU A 142 26.68 19.41 -3.81
N VAL A 143 25.78 18.62 -4.37
CA VAL A 143 26.04 17.61 -5.41
C VAL A 143 26.37 18.24 -6.76
N ALA A 144 25.64 19.27 -7.15
CA ALA A 144 25.87 19.98 -8.41
C ALA A 144 25.36 21.41 -8.31
N GLU A 145 25.81 22.27 -9.22
CA GLU A 145 25.38 23.66 -9.30
C GLU A 145 25.37 24.11 -10.76
N THR A 146 24.34 24.87 -11.12
CA THR A 146 24.18 25.54 -12.43
C THR A 146 24.11 27.04 -12.23
N GLU A 147 23.96 27.81 -13.30
CA GLU A 147 23.66 29.26 -13.19
C GLU A 147 22.35 29.54 -12.44
N LYS A 148 21.37 28.62 -12.48
CA LYS A 148 20.00 28.87 -12.00
C LYS A 148 19.65 28.21 -10.66
N TYR A 149 20.25 27.07 -10.33
CA TYR A 149 19.87 26.28 -9.15
C TYR A 149 21.05 25.48 -8.58
N ARG A 150 20.83 24.93 -7.38
CA ARG A 150 21.77 24.07 -6.65
C ARG A 150 21.12 22.73 -6.36
N ILE A 151 21.87 21.64 -6.49
CA ILE A 151 21.42 20.28 -6.19
C ILE A 151 22.07 19.84 -4.88
N TYR A 152 21.27 19.48 -3.88
CA TYR A 152 21.73 18.92 -2.62
C TYR A 152 21.31 17.47 -2.49
N GLN A 153 22.17 16.61 -1.94
CA GLN A 153 21.72 15.32 -1.43
C GLN A 153 21.06 15.55 -0.06
N VAL A 154 19.90 14.93 0.13
CA VAL A 154 19.07 15.16 1.32
C VAL A 154 18.54 13.88 1.91
N ARG A 155 18.31 13.91 3.22
CA ARG A 155 17.60 12.88 3.98
C ARG A 155 16.67 13.49 5.01
N TRP A 156 15.53 12.86 5.26
CA TRP A 156 14.55 13.30 6.25
C TRP A 156 13.92 12.12 7.00
N PRO A 157 13.64 12.24 8.31
CA PRO A 157 12.94 11.21 9.07
C PRO A 157 11.49 11.04 8.59
N VAL A 158 11.00 9.80 8.53
CA VAL A 158 9.66 9.47 8.01
C VAL A 158 8.84 8.67 9.02
N LEU A 159 9.32 7.48 9.39
CA LEU A 159 8.79 6.66 10.47
C LEU A 159 9.92 6.31 11.43
N ASN A 160 9.60 5.64 12.54
CA ASN A 160 10.64 5.07 13.38
C ASN A 160 11.57 4.18 12.53
N ARG A 161 12.86 4.50 12.47
CA ARG A 161 13.90 3.79 11.68
C ARG A 161 13.80 3.92 10.16
N VAL A 162 12.86 4.70 9.63
CA VAL A 162 12.71 4.90 8.18
C VAL A 162 13.00 6.35 7.83
N TYR A 163 13.90 6.55 6.87
CA TYR A 163 14.20 7.85 6.30
C TYR A 163 13.77 7.89 4.83
N GLY A 164 13.40 9.08 4.38
CA GLY A 164 13.43 9.40 2.96
C GLY A 164 14.82 9.90 2.60
N GLU A 165 15.35 9.44 1.47
CA GLU A 165 16.56 9.98 0.84
C GLU A 165 16.25 10.46 -0.57
N GLY A 166 17.04 11.41 -1.09
CA GLY A 166 16.82 11.96 -2.41
C GLY A 166 17.69 13.16 -2.76
N LEU A 167 17.25 13.90 -3.78
CA LEU A 167 17.87 15.15 -4.21
C LEU A 167 16.92 16.33 -3.99
N LEU A 168 17.45 17.45 -3.48
CA LEU A 168 16.75 18.73 -3.38
C LEU A 168 17.38 19.73 -4.34
N LEU A 169 16.61 20.17 -5.33
CA LEU A 169 16.97 21.19 -6.30
C LEU A 169 16.38 22.51 -5.81
N GLN A 170 17.27 23.41 -5.40
CA GLN A 170 16.91 24.70 -4.85
C GLN A 170 17.28 25.81 -5.85
N PRO A 171 16.32 26.61 -6.35
CA PRO A 171 16.63 27.74 -7.22
C PRO A 171 17.47 28.77 -6.47
N LYS A 172 18.31 29.51 -7.20
CA LYS A 172 19.11 30.62 -6.64
C LYS A 172 18.27 31.88 -6.39
N SER A 173 17.06 31.93 -6.95
CA SER A 173 16.01 32.92 -6.70
C SER A 173 14.95 32.37 -5.75
N LYS A 174 14.01 33.22 -5.31
CA LYS A 174 12.88 32.78 -4.49
C LYS A 174 12.08 31.70 -5.24
N PRO A 175 11.83 30.52 -4.66
CA PRO A 175 11.09 29.48 -5.34
C PRO A 175 9.65 29.90 -5.65
N LYS A 176 9.14 29.46 -6.81
CA LYS A 176 7.76 29.68 -7.24
C LYS A 176 6.77 28.77 -6.51
N ALA A 177 7.10 27.48 -6.43
CA ALA A 177 6.34 26.46 -5.71
C ALA A 177 7.29 25.37 -5.23
N ASN A 178 6.82 24.58 -4.26
CA ASN A 178 7.49 23.37 -3.79
C ASN A 178 6.93 22.18 -4.57
N ILE A 179 7.78 21.42 -5.25
CA ILE A 179 7.33 20.28 -6.06
C ILE A 179 8.06 19.03 -5.62
N ILE A 180 7.34 17.93 -5.43
CA ILE A 180 7.91 16.60 -5.24
C ILE A 180 7.79 15.85 -6.57
N VAL A 181 8.92 15.45 -7.16
CA VAL A 181 8.95 14.67 -8.40
C VAL A 181 9.38 13.25 -8.08
N ILE A 182 8.52 12.27 -8.32
CA ILE A 182 8.75 10.87 -7.95
C ILE A 182 9.08 10.06 -9.22
N PRO A 183 10.29 9.48 -9.32
CA PRO A 183 10.69 8.65 -10.46
C PRO A 183 9.89 7.34 -10.52
N ASP A 184 9.96 6.64 -11.65
CA ASP A 184 9.61 5.20 -11.67
C ASP A 184 10.55 4.39 -10.77
N ALA A 185 10.14 3.19 -10.36
CA ALA A 185 10.92 2.37 -9.42
C ALA A 185 12.33 2.02 -9.95
N ASP A 186 12.51 1.93 -11.27
CA ASP A 186 13.81 1.62 -11.86
C ASP A 186 14.57 2.86 -12.36
N GLN A 187 14.08 4.05 -11.98
CA GLN A 187 14.73 5.32 -12.26
C GLN A 187 15.36 5.89 -11.00
N GLU A 188 16.62 6.28 -11.11
CA GLU A 188 17.32 6.99 -10.04
C GLU A 188 17.00 8.50 -10.08
N PRO A 189 16.88 9.18 -8.94
CA PRO A 189 16.72 10.64 -8.86
C PRO A 189 17.70 11.42 -9.75
N GLU A 190 18.95 10.97 -9.83
CA GLU A 190 20.02 11.54 -10.64
C GLU A 190 19.70 11.54 -12.14
N GLN A 191 18.94 10.57 -12.64
CA GLN A 191 18.57 10.49 -14.07
C GLN A 191 17.55 11.57 -14.44
N LEU A 192 16.65 11.93 -13.53
CA LEU A 192 15.66 12.99 -13.74
C LEU A 192 16.26 14.40 -13.81
N VAL A 193 17.55 14.52 -13.47
CA VAL A 193 18.28 15.79 -13.44
C VAL A 193 19.50 15.82 -14.36
N GLY A 194 19.73 14.72 -15.10
CA GLY A 194 20.83 14.60 -16.06
C GLY A 194 22.20 14.30 -15.44
N LEU A 195 22.27 14.02 -14.13
CA LEU A 195 23.52 13.59 -13.46
C LEU A 195 23.90 12.15 -13.83
N LEU A 196 22.91 11.31 -14.16
CA LEU A 196 23.11 9.97 -14.70
C LEU A 196 22.38 9.81 -16.04
N PRO A 197 22.92 9.00 -16.97
CA PRO A 197 22.23 8.69 -18.23
C PRO A 197 21.03 7.77 -17.98
N GLY A 198 20.12 7.68 -18.96
CA GLY A 198 19.00 6.72 -18.96
C GLY A 198 17.62 7.35 -19.16
N ILE A 199 17.51 8.67 -19.01
CA ILE A 199 16.29 9.44 -19.31
C ILE A 199 16.60 10.51 -20.35
N ALA A 200 15.79 10.56 -21.40
CA ALA A 200 15.89 11.57 -22.45
C ALA A 200 15.72 12.98 -21.85
N VAL A 201 16.45 13.97 -22.37
CA VAL A 201 16.45 15.35 -21.85
C VAL A 201 15.04 15.91 -21.72
N GLU A 202 14.18 15.65 -22.71
CA GLU A 202 12.79 16.13 -22.69
C GLU A 202 11.98 15.62 -21.50
N SER A 203 12.29 14.41 -21.01
CA SER A 203 11.63 13.73 -19.89
C SER A 203 12.35 13.93 -18.55
N GLN A 204 13.40 14.75 -18.49
CA GLN A 204 14.06 15.17 -17.23
C GLN A 204 13.23 16.25 -16.52
N LEU A 205 12.00 15.89 -16.12
CA LEU A 205 11.01 16.84 -15.63
C LEU A 205 11.47 17.63 -14.38
N ALA A 206 12.26 17.00 -13.50
CA ALA A 206 12.77 17.66 -12.30
C ALA A 206 13.76 18.77 -12.65
N ARG A 207 14.67 18.53 -13.61
CA ARG A 207 15.56 19.56 -14.14
C ARG A 207 14.80 20.66 -14.85
N ARG A 208 13.82 20.32 -15.71
CA ARG A 208 12.98 21.32 -16.39
C ARG A 208 12.28 22.23 -15.37
N LEU A 209 11.72 21.70 -14.31
CA LEU A 209 11.07 22.49 -13.25
C LEU A 209 12.09 23.37 -12.52
N ALA A 210 13.23 22.83 -12.10
CA ALA A 210 14.26 23.60 -11.40
C ALA A 210 14.82 24.77 -12.24
N GLU A 211 15.07 24.54 -13.54
CA GLU A 211 15.52 25.58 -14.48
C GLU A 211 14.50 26.72 -14.70
N ASN A 212 13.23 26.48 -14.35
CA ASN A 212 12.14 27.45 -14.45
C ASN A 212 11.75 28.08 -13.09
N GLY A 213 12.56 27.87 -12.04
CA GLY A 213 12.45 28.55 -10.75
C GLY A 213 11.60 27.84 -9.70
N PHE A 214 11.32 26.54 -9.88
CA PHE A 214 10.64 25.72 -8.88
C PHE A 214 11.65 25.05 -7.94
N GLN A 215 11.29 24.90 -6.67
CA GLN A 215 12.04 24.06 -5.73
C GLN A 215 11.55 22.63 -5.90
N VAL A 216 12.46 21.70 -6.18
CA VAL A 216 12.09 20.31 -6.51
C VAL A 216 12.77 19.33 -5.56
N LEU A 217 11.99 18.49 -4.88
CA LEU A 217 12.47 17.34 -4.12
C LEU A 217 12.23 16.06 -4.93
N ILE A 218 13.24 15.21 -5.03
CA ILE A 218 13.18 13.95 -5.77
C ILE A 218 13.50 12.81 -4.81
N PRO A 219 12.49 12.13 -4.22
CA PRO A 219 12.72 11.00 -3.34
C PRO A 219 13.20 9.77 -4.10
N VAL A 220 13.95 8.92 -3.41
CA VAL A 220 14.22 7.55 -3.81
C VAL A 220 13.03 6.67 -3.42
N ILE A 221 12.55 5.91 -4.40
CA ILE A 221 11.60 4.82 -4.19
C ILE A 221 12.30 3.47 -4.37
N ILE A 222 11.74 2.42 -3.78
CA ILE A 222 12.34 1.09 -3.75
C ILE A 222 12.29 0.48 -5.14
N SER A 223 13.45 0.08 -5.66
CA SER A 223 13.56 -0.42 -7.04
C SER A 223 13.03 -1.84 -7.24
N ARG A 224 12.86 -2.24 -8.50
CA ARG A 224 12.49 -3.63 -8.85
C ARG A 224 13.71 -4.53 -9.05
N THR A 225 14.86 -4.13 -8.54
CA THR A 225 16.08 -4.96 -8.56
C THR A 225 15.80 -6.30 -7.87
N PHE A 226 16.21 -7.40 -8.51
CA PHE A 226 16.10 -8.74 -7.94
C PHE A 226 17.11 -8.97 -6.83
N LEU A 227 16.67 -9.56 -5.71
CA LEU A 227 17.54 -10.01 -4.61
C LEU A 227 18.43 -11.19 -5.01
N PHE A 228 17.84 -12.15 -5.72
CA PHE A 228 18.46 -13.42 -6.08
C PHE A 228 18.32 -13.66 -7.58
N PRO A 229 18.92 -12.80 -8.44
CA PRO A 229 18.72 -12.88 -9.88
C PRO A 229 19.11 -14.25 -10.42
N GLY A 230 18.20 -14.90 -11.15
CA GLY A 230 18.46 -16.20 -11.78
C GLY A 230 18.21 -17.42 -10.87
N GLN A 231 17.70 -17.24 -9.65
CA GLN A 231 17.37 -18.33 -8.72
C GLN A 231 15.85 -18.54 -8.60
N GLU A 232 15.40 -19.72 -8.17
CA GLU A 232 13.98 -20.01 -7.93
C GLU A 232 13.33 -19.06 -6.91
N GLN A 233 14.10 -18.61 -5.90
CA GLN A 233 13.63 -17.69 -4.86
C GLN A 233 13.67 -16.21 -5.29
N GLN A 234 13.91 -15.92 -6.57
CA GLN A 234 14.04 -14.54 -7.04
C GLN A 234 12.78 -13.72 -6.76
N GLN A 235 13.00 -12.53 -6.23
CA GLN A 235 11.96 -11.54 -5.98
C GLN A 235 12.60 -10.16 -6.04
N THR A 236 11.80 -9.17 -6.41
CA THR A 236 12.25 -7.78 -6.43
C THR A 236 12.35 -7.22 -5.00
N TYR A 237 13.10 -6.14 -4.79
CA TYR A 237 13.09 -5.46 -3.48
C TYR A 237 11.68 -5.02 -3.08
N ARG A 238 10.86 -4.56 -4.03
CA ARG A 238 9.45 -4.22 -3.77
C ARG A 238 8.63 -5.43 -3.30
N GLU A 239 8.76 -6.57 -3.98
CA GLU A 239 8.10 -7.82 -3.58
C GLU A 239 8.56 -8.29 -2.19
N TRP A 240 9.85 -8.22 -1.90
CA TRP A 240 10.42 -8.59 -0.59
C TRP A 240 9.82 -7.78 0.56
N ILE A 241 9.74 -6.47 0.39
CA ILE A 241 9.14 -5.58 1.39
C ILE A 241 7.63 -5.82 1.49
N TYR A 242 6.93 -5.94 0.36
CA TYR A 242 5.49 -6.21 0.32
C TYR A 242 5.11 -7.46 1.14
N ARG A 243 5.79 -8.59 0.90
CA ARG A 243 5.48 -9.87 1.54
C ARG A 243 5.56 -9.81 3.06
N GLN A 244 6.50 -9.04 3.59
CA GLN A 244 6.66 -8.86 5.03
C GLN A 244 5.66 -7.83 5.58
N ALA A 245 5.52 -6.69 4.90
CA ALA A 245 4.68 -5.57 5.31
C ALA A 245 3.19 -5.94 5.36
N PHE A 246 2.72 -6.75 4.40
CA PHE A 246 1.31 -7.12 4.27
C PHE A 246 0.73 -7.70 5.57
N HIS A 247 1.48 -8.60 6.23
CA HIS A 247 1.07 -9.22 7.48
C HIS A 247 0.97 -8.22 8.65
N MET A 248 1.73 -7.13 8.58
CA MET A 248 1.76 -6.09 9.61
C MET A 248 0.75 -4.96 9.34
N GLY A 249 -0.17 -5.14 8.38
CA GLY A 249 -1.11 -4.09 7.98
C GLY A 249 -0.43 -2.89 7.31
N ARG A 250 0.74 -3.12 6.70
CA ARG A 250 1.56 -2.12 6.00
C ARG A 250 1.68 -2.48 4.54
N HIS A 251 2.09 -1.51 3.73
CA HIS A 251 2.27 -1.71 2.30
C HIS A 251 3.44 -0.84 1.78
N ILE A 252 4.18 -1.32 0.77
CA ILE A 252 5.28 -0.55 0.16
C ILE A 252 4.82 0.81 -0.36
N ILE A 253 3.67 0.84 -1.03
CA ILE A 253 2.97 2.06 -1.43
C ILE A 253 2.77 3.02 -0.23
N GLY A 254 2.30 2.52 0.91
CA GLY A 254 2.09 3.34 2.10
C GLY A 254 3.37 3.90 2.69
N TYR A 255 4.45 3.12 2.70
CA TYR A 255 5.76 3.61 3.13
C TYR A 255 6.26 4.75 2.25
N GLU A 256 6.14 4.62 0.93
CA GLU A 256 6.57 5.65 -0.01
C GLU A 256 5.65 6.89 0.03
N VAL A 257 4.34 6.71 0.22
CA VAL A 257 3.41 7.81 0.51
C VAL A 257 3.77 8.54 1.80
N GLN A 258 4.17 7.83 2.86
CA GLN A 258 4.67 8.43 4.11
C GLN A 258 5.94 9.27 3.90
N LYS A 259 6.84 8.84 3.00
CA LYS A 259 8.02 9.65 2.64
C LYS A 259 7.60 10.98 2.04
N VAL A 260 6.61 10.99 1.15
CA VAL A 260 6.04 12.19 0.54
C VAL A 260 5.34 13.06 1.59
N MET A 261 4.48 12.49 2.44
CA MET A 261 3.78 13.23 3.51
C MET A 261 4.77 13.91 4.47
N SER A 262 5.87 13.25 4.83
CA SER A 262 6.89 13.82 5.70
C SER A 262 7.71 14.93 5.01
N ALA A 263 7.87 14.87 3.69
CA ALA A 263 8.42 15.98 2.92
C ALA A 263 7.45 17.18 2.86
N VAL A 264 6.15 16.93 2.74
CA VAL A 264 5.11 17.97 2.84
C VAL A 264 5.11 18.62 4.23
N ASP A 265 5.26 17.83 5.30
CA ASP A 265 5.44 18.35 6.66
C ASP A 265 6.61 19.33 6.73
N TRP A 266 7.75 18.97 6.14
CA TRP A 266 8.93 19.84 6.10
C TRP A 266 8.68 21.11 5.29
N PHE A 267 8.05 21.02 4.10
CA PHE A 267 7.72 22.21 3.32
C PHE A 267 6.86 23.18 4.12
N LYS A 268 5.85 22.70 4.85
CA LYS A 268 4.97 23.54 5.67
C LYS A 268 5.61 24.12 6.95
N GLN A 269 6.85 23.73 7.27
CA GLN A 269 7.63 24.28 8.39
C GLN A 269 8.88 25.03 7.93
N SER A 270 9.19 25.03 6.64
CA SER A 270 10.36 25.70 6.09
C SER A 270 10.11 27.21 5.87
N ALA A 271 11.14 27.93 5.39
CA ALA A 271 11.00 29.31 4.97
C ALA A 271 10.01 29.50 3.80
N ASP A 272 9.71 28.42 3.06
CA ASP A 272 8.84 28.39 1.89
C ASP A 272 7.45 27.80 2.20
N LYS A 273 7.01 27.84 3.46
CA LYS A 273 5.76 27.21 3.94
C LYS A 273 4.47 27.67 3.27
N ASP A 274 4.44 28.91 2.80
CA ASP A 274 3.27 29.52 2.18
C ASP A 274 3.20 29.25 0.67
N LEU A 275 4.23 28.61 0.10
CA LEU A 275 4.21 28.22 -1.30
C LEU A 275 3.26 27.04 -1.54
N LYS A 276 2.66 27.03 -2.72
CA LYS A 276 1.89 25.90 -3.26
C LYS A 276 2.77 24.65 -3.34
N ILE A 277 2.18 23.49 -3.09
CA ILE A 277 2.84 22.19 -3.11
C ILE A 277 2.28 21.35 -4.26
N GLY A 278 3.11 20.99 -5.21
CA GLY A 278 2.78 20.05 -6.28
C GLY A 278 3.43 18.69 -6.08
N VAL A 279 2.78 17.62 -6.54
CA VAL A 279 3.43 16.30 -6.64
C VAL A 279 3.27 15.76 -8.06
N ALA A 280 4.36 15.32 -8.68
CA ALA A 280 4.38 14.74 -10.01
C ALA A 280 5.09 13.40 -9.97
N GLY A 281 4.64 12.43 -10.76
CA GLY A 281 5.37 11.17 -10.86
C GLY A 281 5.11 10.43 -12.16
N TYR A 282 5.95 9.42 -12.40
CA TYR A 282 5.87 8.54 -13.57
C TYR A 282 5.81 7.06 -13.14
N CYS A 283 4.91 6.28 -13.75
CA CYS A 283 4.71 4.85 -13.49
C CYS A 283 4.52 4.55 -11.98
N GLU A 284 5.45 3.85 -11.31
CA GLU A 284 5.36 3.64 -9.85
C GLU A 284 5.38 4.97 -9.09
N GLY A 285 6.18 5.94 -9.52
CA GLY A 285 6.17 7.27 -8.93
C GLY A 285 4.85 8.02 -9.15
N ALA A 286 4.16 7.76 -10.27
CA ALA A 286 2.83 8.32 -10.53
C ALA A 286 1.77 7.73 -9.61
N LEU A 287 1.86 6.42 -9.31
CA LEU A 287 1.05 5.76 -8.29
C LEU A 287 1.23 6.47 -6.94
N ILE A 288 2.48 6.63 -6.50
CA ILE A 288 2.77 7.28 -5.21
C ILE A 288 2.28 8.72 -5.21
N ALA A 289 2.54 9.50 -6.27
CA ALA A 289 2.07 10.87 -6.39
C ALA A 289 0.55 10.98 -6.26
N PHE A 290 -0.17 10.10 -6.98
CA PHE A 290 -1.63 10.03 -6.96
C PHE A 290 -2.16 9.69 -5.56
N TYR A 291 -1.60 8.68 -4.92
CA TYR A 291 -2.05 8.24 -3.60
C TYR A 291 -1.69 9.25 -2.51
N SER A 292 -0.51 9.90 -2.61
CA SER A 292 -0.13 11.01 -1.73
C SER A 292 -1.12 12.17 -1.81
N ALA A 293 -1.50 12.59 -3.03
CA ALA A 293 -2.52 13.62 -3.20
C ALA A 293 -3.89 13.19 -2.65
N ALA A 294 -4.22 11.90 -2.73
CA ALA A 294 -5.45 11.33 -2.20
C ALA A 294 -5.46 11.19 -0.67
N VAL A 295 -4.33 11.22 0.04
CA VAL A 295 -4.31 11.18 1.52
C VAL A 295 -3.98 12.53 2.16
N ASP A 296 -3.14 13.35 1.51
CA ASP A 296 -2.70 14.63 2.05
C ASP A 296 -3.38 15.80 1.34
N LYS A 297 -4.24 16.50 2.08
CA LYS A 297 -5.03 17.63 1.55
C LYS A 297 -4.19 18.88 1.29
N ARG A 298 -2.94 18.92 1.77
CA ARG A 298 -2.02 20.07 1.62
C ARG A 298 -1.31 20.10 0.26
N ILE A 299 -1.43 19.04 -0.54
CA ILE A 299 -0.94 19.00 -1.93
C ILE A 299 -1.96 19.72 -2.81
N ASP A 300 -1.53 20.80 -3.47
CA ASP A 300 -2.38 21.69 -4.24
C ASP A 300 -2.68 21.20 -5.66
N ALA A 301 -1.74 20.49 -6.30
CA ALA A 301 -1.95 19.89 -7.62
C ALA A 301 -1.13 18.61 -7.77
N VAL A 302 -1.61 17.69 -8.62
CA VAL A 302 -0.90 16.44 -8.91
C VAL A 302 -0.83 16.14 -10.42
N LEU A 303 0.32 15.63 -10.86
CA LEU A 303 0.55 15.08 -12.20
C LEU A 303 0.83 13.57 -12.11
N VAL A 304 -0.04 12.79 -12.75
CA VAL A 304 0.00 11.32 -12.79
C VAL A 304 0.33 10.88 -14.21
N SER A 305 1.58 10.47 -14.45
CA SER A 305 2.07 10.05 -15.76
C SER A 305 2.22 8.55 -15.88
N GLY A 306 1.51 7.90 -16.81
CA GLY A 306 1.69 6.48 -17.09
C GLY A 306 1.27 5.53 -15.94
N TYR A 307 0.17 5.83 -15.23
CA TYR A 307 -0.35 4.93 -14.18
C TYR A 307 -1.87 4.77 -14.23
N PHE A 308 -2.62 5.87 -14.37
CA PHE A 308 -4.07 5.91 -14.20
C PHE A 308 -4.82 4.94 -15.13
N ASN A 309 -5.64 4.03 -14.57
CA ASN A 309 -6.36 3.01 -15.34
C ASN A 309 -7.54 2.40 -14.54
N THR A 310 -8.38 1.61 -15.22
CA THR A 310 -9.31 0.68 -14.57
C THR A 310 -8.56 -0.35 -13.71
N ARG A 311 -9.05 -0.67 -12.50
CA ARG A 311 -8.34 -1.52 -11.52
C ARG A 311 -8.87 -2.96 -11.39
N GLN A 312 -9.82 -3.36 -12.22
CA GLN A 312 -10.44 -4.69 -12.18
C GLN A 312 -9.48 -5.84 -12.53
N ARG A 313 -8.28 -5.52 -13.06
CA ARG A 313 -7.24 -6.50 -13.40
C ARG A 313 -5.97 -6.35 -12.56
N VAL A 314 -6.05 -5.75 -11.37
CA VAL A 314 -4.87 -5.57 -10.50
C VAL A 314 -4.21 -6.91 -10.10
N TRP A 315 -4.95 -8.02 -10.14
CA TRP A 315 -4.42 -9.37 -9.92
C TRP A 315 -3.39 -9.82 -10.98
N ASP A 316 -3.38 -9.15 -12.13
CA ASP A 316 -2.44 -9.39 -13.25
C ASP A 316 -1.20 -8.48 -13.16
N GLU A 317 -1.22 -7.50 -12.25
CA GLU A 317 -0.09 -6.62 -11.97
C GLU A 317 0.86 -7.27 -10.95
N PRO A 318 2.12 -6.82 -10.84
CA PRO A 318 3.05 -7.32 -9.84
C PRO A 318 2.48 -7.25 -8.42
N ILE A 319 2.78 -8.26 -7.60
CA ILE A 319 2.14 -8.44 -6.28
C ILE A 319 2.29 -7.23 -5.35
N TYR A 320 3.33 -6.40 -5.50
CA TYR A 320 3.53 -5.17 -4.74
C TYR A 320 2.55 -4.04 -5.11
N ARG A 321 1.61 -4.25 -6.04
CA ARG A 321 0.45 -3.36 -6.28
C ARG A 321 -0.85 -3.91 -5.68
N ASN A 322 -0.85 -5.13 -5.15
CA ASN A 322 -2.04 -5.74 -4.55
C ASN A 322 -2.31 -5.17 -3.16
N VAL A 323 -3.28 -4.27 -3.05
CA VAL A 323 -3.65 -3.64 -1.78
C VAL A 323 -4.88 -4.35 -1.20
N TRP A 324 -4.76 -4.84 0.04
CA TRP A 324 -5.86 -5.51 0.75
C TRP A 324 -7.09 -4.60 0.84
N GLY A 325 -8.26 -5.14 0.46
CA GLY A 325 -9.53 -4.43 0.52
C GLY A 325 -9.68 -3.27 -0.48
N LEU A 326 -8.70 -2.99 -1.36
CA LEU A 326 -8.78 -1.81 -2.22
C LEU A 326 -10.02 -1.80 -3.11
N LEU A 327 -10.26 -2.90 -3.83
CA LEU A 327 -11.35 -2.98 -4.80
C LEU A 327 -12.75 -3.05 -4.16
N SER A 328 -12.87 -3.24 -2.84
CA SER A 328 -14.19 -3.20 -2.18
C SER A 328 -14.76 -1.79 -2.15
N GLU A 329 -13.90 -0.76 -2.16
CA GLU A 329 -14.31 0.65 -2.03
C GLU A 329 -13.73 1.56 -3.12
N PHE A 330 -12.59 1.21 -3.71
CA PHE A 330 -11.80 2.10 -4.56
C PHE A 330 -11.43 1.48 -5.92
N GLY A 331 -11.63 2.24 -6.98
CA GLY A 331 -10.84 2.22 -8.21
C GLY A 331 -10.12 3.56 -8.38
N ASP A 332 -9.44 3.76 -9.50
CA ASP A 332 -8.72 5.02 -9.73
C ASP A 332 -9.65 6.22 -9.83
N ALA A 333 -10.84 6.07 -10.41
CA ALA A 333 -11.84 7.13 -10.44
C ALA A 333 -12.27 7.53 -9.02
N GLU A 334 -12.53 6.55 -8.13
CA GLU A 334 -12.85 6.82 -6.72
C GLU A 334 -11.71 7.52 -5.98
N ILE A 335 -10.46 7.08 -6.18
CA ILE A 335 -9.29 7.71 -5.55
C ILE A 335 -9.11 9.13 -6.07
N ALA A 336 -9.33 9.38 -7.36
CA ALA A 336 -9.32 10.73 -7.93
C ALA A 336 -10.36 11.64 -7.27
N THR A 337 -11.52 11.08 -6.87
CA THR A 337 -12.52 11.84 -6.11
C THR A 337 -12.06 12.22 -4.70
N LEU A 338 -11.09 11.52 -4.09
CA LEU A 338 -10.47 11.97 -2.82
C LEU A 338 -9.57 13.20 -3.03
N ILE A 339 -9.10 13.45 -4.25
CA ILE A 339 -8.28 14.62 -4.57
C ILE A 339 -9.18 15.84 -4.82
N ALA A 340 -10.36 15.62 -5.40
CA ALA A 340 -11.33 16.68 -5.69
C ALA A 340 -11.63 17.57 -4.45
N PRO A 341 -11.82 18.89 -4.64
CA PRO A 341 -11.84 19.61 -5.91
C PRO A 341 -10.45 19.99 -6.44
N ARG A 342 -9.36 19.56 -5.78
CA ARG A 342 -8.00 19.96 -6.14
C ARG A 342 -7.60 19.43 -7.53
N PRO A 343 -6.79 20.20 -8.28
CA PRO A 343 -6.44 19.84 -9.64
C PRO A 343 -5.69 18.51 -9.83
N LEU A 344 -6.02 17.83 -10.93
CA LEU A 344 -5.44 16.55 -11.34
C LEU A 344 -5.09 16.56 -12.85
N VAL A 345 -3.81 16.37 -13.17
CA VAL A 345 -3.36 16.12 -14.56
C VAL A 345 -3.06 14.63 -14.71
N ILE A 346 -3.68 13.99 -15.69
CA ILE A 346 -3.37 12.61 -16.09
C ILE A 346 -2.67 12.68 -17.44
N GLU A 347 -1.44 12.17 -17.50
CA GLU A 347 -0.67 12.05 -18.74
C GLU A 347 -0.68 10.58 -19.17
N TYR A 348 -1.33 10.31 -20.30
CA TYR A 348 -1.35 8.99 -20.92
C TYR A 348 0.02 8.70 -21.54
N SER A 349 0.93 8.21 -20.72
CA SER A 349 2.31 7.97 -21.09
C SER A 349 2.59 6.49 -21.32
N ARG A 350 3.57 6.22 -22.20
CA ARG A 350 4.11 4.88 -22.40
C ARG A 350 4.77 4.40 -21.11
N VAL A 351 4.37 3.20 -20.66
CA VAL A 351 5.00 2.41 -19.61
C VAL A 351 5.78 1.28 -20.30
N PRO A 352 7.03 0.98 -19.89
CA PRO A 352 7.76 -0.17 -20.42
C PRO A 352 6.96 -1.46 -20.18
N ASP A 353 7.10 -2.46 -21.05
CA ASP A 353 6.51 -3.77 -20.77
C ASP A 353 7.40 -4.49 -19.75
N ILE A 354 7.02 -4.42 -18.48
CA ILE A 354 7.69 -5.14 -17.39
C ILE A 354 6.94 -6.46 -17.18
N VAL A 355 7.65 -7.58 -17.34
CA VAL A 355 7.12 -8.91 -17.01
C VAL A 355 8.01 -9.53 -15.96
N GLU A 356 7.48 -9.73 -14.76
CA GLU A 356 8.16 -10.45 -13.70
C GLU A 356 7.90 -11.95 -13.89
N LYS A 357 8.96 -12.70 -14.18
CA LYS A 357 8.90 -14.13 -14.50
C LYS A 357 10.06 -14.85 -13.83
N LEU A 358 9.86 -16.09 -13.36
CA LEU A 358 10.94 -16.96 -12.88
C LEU A 358 11.88 -17.32 -14.04
N SER A 359 13.19 -17.09 -13.87
CA SER A 359 14.21 -17.25 -14.94
C SER A 359 14.19 -18.61 -15.63
N GLU A 360 13.88 -19.68 -14.90
CA GLU A 360 13.92 -21.06 -15.39
C GLU A 360 12.59 -21.53 -16.03
N SER A 361 11.52 -20.75 -15.90
CA SER A 361 10.20 -21.07 -16.48
C SER A 361 10.06 -20.67 -17.96
N GLY A 362 11.01 -19.89 -18.50
CA GLY A 362 10.88 -19.26 -19.81
C GLY A 362 11.27 -20.12 -21.02
N GLU A 363 12.17 -21.09 -20.87
CA GLU A 363 12.69 -21.88 -22.01
C GLU A 363 12.09 -23.29 -22.11
N LYS A 364 11.74 -23.90 -20.96
CA LYS A 364 10.98 -25.16 -20.86
C LYS A 364 10.15 -25.12 -19.56
N PRO A 365 8.94 -24.55 -19.58
CA PRO A 365 8.13 -24.45 -18.38
C PRO A 365 7.84 -25.83 -17.78
N ILE A 366 8.08 -25.97 -16.48
CA ILE A 366 7.79 -27.20 -15.74
C ILE A 366 6.29 -27.46 -15.85
N GLN A 367 5.92 -28.69 -16.23
CA GLN A 367 4.53 -29.11 -16.18
C GLN A 367 4.24 -29.57 -14.75
N VAL A 368 3.42 -28.84 -14.03
CA VAL A 368 2.91 -29.26 -12.71
C VAL A 368 1.46 -29.68 -12.93
N GLU A 369 1.19 -30.97 -12.79
CA GLU A 369 -0.16 -31.54 -12.92
C GLU A 369 -0.86 -31.20 -14.25
N GLY A 370 -0.11 -31.19 -15.36
CA GLY A 370 -0.63 -30.90 -16.70
C GLY A 370 -0.78 -29.41 -17.01
N TRP A 371 -0.37 -28.53 -16.09
CA TRP A 371 -0.33 -27.10 -16.29
C TRP A 371 1.10 -26.60 -16.44
N THR A 372 1.28 -25.72 -17.42
CA THR A 372 2.52 -24.98 -17.64
C THR A 372 2.77 -24.04 -16.48
N PHE A 373 3.72 -24.36 -15.60
CA PHE A 373 4.23 -23.42 -14.59
C PHE A 373 5.00 -22.32 -15.32
N THR A 374 4.33 -21.20 -15.56
CA THR A 374 4.87 -20.07 -16.33
C THR A 374 5.83 -19.19 -15.53
N GLY A 375 5.93 -19.41 -14.21
CA GLY A 375 6.69 -18.56 -13.30
C GLY A 375 6.25 -17.09 -13.30
N TYR A 376 5.06 -16.79 -13.83
CA TYR A 376 4.54 -15.45 -14.00
C TYR A 376 4.13 -14.84 -12.65
N LYS A 377 4.70 -13.68 -12.33
CA LYS A 377 4.46 -12.94 -11.08
C LYS A 377 3.68 -11.64 -11.27
N GLY A 378 3.48 -11.22 -12.52
CA GLY A 378 2.72 -10.03 -12.88
C GLY A 378 3.34 -9.27 -14.05
N ARG A 379 2.54 -8.42 -14.68
CA ARG A 379 2.97 -7.54 -15.77
C ARG A 379 2.53 -6.11 -15.56
N LEU A 380 3.38 -5.19 -16.00
CA LEU A 380 3.03 -3.79 -16.22
C LEU A 380 3.19 -3.51 -17.71
N GLN A 381 2.16 -2.93 -18.30
CA GLN A 381 2.15 -2.52 -19.70
C GLN A 381 1.32 -1.25 -19.83
N THR A 382 1.49 -0.55 -20.95
CA THR A 382 0.66 0.63 -21.23
C THR A 382 -0.80 0.19 -21.45
N PRO A 383 -1.78 0.69 -20.65
CA PRO A 383 -3.17 0.32 -20.84
C PRO A 383 -3.72 0.88 -22.15
N ALA A 384 -4.84 0.33 -22.63
CA ALA A 384 -5.53 0.89 -23.79
C ALA A 384 -6.08 2.29 -23.44
N PHE A 385 -5.94 3.26 -24.35
CA PHE A 385 -6.43 4.62 -24.12
C PHE A 385 -7.92 4.67 -23.75
N LYS A 386 -8.73 3.79 -24.35
CA LYS A 386 -10.17 3.69 -24.05
C LYS A 386 -10.42 3.40 -22.57
N ASP A 387 -9.62 2.56 -21.95
CA ASP A 387 -9.78 2.19 -20.54
C ASP A 387 -9.43 3.39 -19.64
N VAL A 388 -8.30 4.05 -19.92
CA VAL A 388 -7.87 5.30 -19.25
C VAL A 388 -8.92 6.40 -19.38
N GLN A 389 -9.42 6.62 -20.60
CA GLN A 389 -10.43 7.63 -20.87
C GLN A 389 -11.77 7.30 -20.21
N SER A 390 -12.16 6.02 -20.18
CA SER A 390 -13.40 5.60 -19.51
C SER A 390 -13.34 5.83 -18.00
N GLU A 391 -12.21 5.49 -17.37
CA GLU A 391 -12.00 5.71 -15.94
C GLU A 391 -11.89 7.21 -15.62
N TYR A 392 -11.29 8.01 -16.52
CA TYR A 392 -11.21 9.47 -16.38
C TYR A 392 -12.60 10.13 -16.44
N ASN A 393 -13.44 9.67 -17.37
CA ASN A 393 -14.82 10.16 -17.50
C ASN A 393 -15.69 9.73 -16.31
N ARG A 394 -15.39 8.59 -15.70
CA ARG A 394 -16.11 8.08 -14.52
C ARG A 394 -15.98 9.02 -13.31
N ILE A 395 -14.91 9.83 -13.23
CA ILE A 395 -14.77 10.87 -12.20
C ILE A 395 -15.95 11.87 -12.22
N ASP A 396 -16.42 12.28 -13.40
CA ASP A 396 -17.60 13.17 -13.51
C ASP A 396 -18.90 12.49 -13.07
N GLN A 397 -19.00 11.18 -13.26
CA GLN A 397 -20.15 10.39 -12.84
C GLN A 397 -20.19 10.23 -11.32
N LEU A 398 -19.02 10.14 -10.68
CA LEU A 398 -18.90 10.01 -9.22
C LEU A 398 -19.03 11.34 -8.48
N THR A 399 -18.85 12.46 -9.18
CA THR A 399 -18.96 13.81 -8.62
C THR A 399 -20.01 14.61 -9.39
N LYS A 400 -19.63 15.73 -10.00
CA LYS A 400 -20.39 16.46 -11.02
C LYS A 400 -19.40 17.04 -12.01
N ARG A 401 -19.82 17.17 -13.28
CA ARG A 401 -18.97 17.76 -14.32
C ARG A 401 -18.51 19.16 -13.90
N GLY A 402 -17.19 19.39 -13.96
CA GLY A 402 -16.56 20.66 -13.58
C GLY A 402 -16.34 20.87 -12.08
N PHE A 403 -16.61 19.87 -11.23
CA PHE A 403 -16.32 19.97 -9.79
C PHE A 403 -14.83 19.95 -9.46
N GLN A 404 -14.05 19.23 -10.28
CA GLN A 404 -12.61 19.13 -10.17
C GLN A 404 -12.01 19.62 -11.48
N SER A 405 -11.06 20.55 -11.38
CA SER A 405 -10.26 20.95 -12.54
C SER A 405 -9.30 19.82 -12.90
N ARG A 406 -9.40 19.26 -14.11
CA ARG A 406 -8.57 18.13 -14.50
C ARG A 406 -8.39 18.02 -15.99
N ASP A 407 -7.29 17.40 -16.41
CA ASP A 407 -6.92 17.25 -17.82
C ASP A 407 -6.36 15.86 -18.10
N LEU A 408 -6.70 15.32 -19.28
CA LEU A 408 -6.15 14.08 -19.82
C LEU A 408 -5.27 14.44 -21.03
N ILE A 409 -3.96 14.29 -20.87
CA ILE A 409 -2.96 14.60 -21.89
C ILE A 409 -2.63 13.33 -22.67
N SER A 410 -2.71 13.41 -24.00
CA SER A 410 -2.31 12.37 -24.95
C SER A 410 -1.89 13.03 -26.28
N ASP A 411 -1.41 12.26 -27.25
CA ASP A 411 -1.15 12.80 -28.59
C ASP A 411 -2.47 13.10 -29.36
N GLN A 412 -2.37 13.72 -30.53
CA GLN A 412 -3.53 14.06 -31.37
C GLN A 412 -4.35 12.85 -31.85
N LYS A 413 -3.78 11.65 -31.76
CA LYS A 413 -4.36 10.38 -32.20
C LYS A 413 -4.69 9.46 -31.02
N ASN A 414 -4.66 9.98 -29.79
CA ASN A 414 -4.85 9.24 -28.54
C ASN A 414 -3.85 8.08 -28.31
N ASN A 415 -2.65 8.16 -28.88
CA ASN A 415 -1.54 7.25 -28.56
C ASN A 415 -0.83 7.72 -27.27
N PRO A 416 -0.13 6.79 -26.59
CA PRO A 416 0.66 7.16 -25.43
C PRO A 416 1.84 8.07 -25.81
N VAL A 417 2.05 9.11 -25.01
CA VAL A 417 3.19 10.04 -25.15
C VAL A 417 4.39 9.59 -24.31
N ASN A 418 5.53 10.27 -24.44
CA ASN A 418 6.62 10.12 -23.47
C ASN A 418 6.21 10.80 -22.16
N PHE A 419 6.71 10.32 -21.02
CA PHE A 419 6.41 10.94 -19.73
C PHE A 419 7.08 12.31 -19.59
N GLY A 420 6.44 13.19 -18.82
CA GLY A 420 6.97 14.52 -18.53
C GLY A 420 6.95 15.45 -19.73
N THR A 421 5.96 15.33 -20.62
CA THR A 421 5.83 16.23 -21.76
C THR A 421 5.70 17.68 -21.31
N LYS A 422 6.15 18.59 -22.19
CA LYS A 422 5.98 20.03 -21.99
C LYS A 422 4.51 20.39 -21.72
N ALA A 423 3.56 19.81 -22.47
CA ALA A 423 2.13 20.07 -22.30
C ALA A 423 1.61 19.66 -20.92
N ALA A 424 1.97 18.47 -20.44
CA ALA A 424 1.55 18.01 -19.11
C ALA A 424 2.16 18.86 -17.98
N LEU A 425 3.44 19.21 -18.09
CA LEU A 425 4.12 20.04 -17.10
C LEU A 425 3.60 21.47 -17.07
N GLU A 426 3.32 22.07 -18.23
CA GLU A 426 2.73 23.41 -18.32
C GLU A 426 1.34 23.44 -17.71
N LYS A 427 0.53 22.40 -17.95
CA LYS A 427 -0.79 22.30 -17.34
C LYS A 427 -0.70 22.09 -15.82
N PHE A 428 0.25 21.28 -15.38
CA PHE A 428 0.53 21.05 -13.96
C PHE A 428 0.95 22.33 -13.24
N VAL A 429 1.88 23.12 -13.79
CA VAL A 429 2.30 24.38 -13.15
C VAL A 429 1.24 25.48 -13.27
N TRP A 430 0.38 25.43 -14.29
CA TRP A 430 -0.79 26.30 -14.39
C TRP A 430 -1.73 26.11 -13.21
N PHE A 431 -1.93 24.87 -12.75
CA PHE A 431 -2.69 24.55 -11.55
C PHE A 431 -2.00 24.97 -10.23
N LEU A 432 -0.71 25.30 -10.29
CA LEU A 432 0.05 25.90 -9.19
C LEU A 432 0.12 27.43 -9.30
N ASP A 433 -0.78 28.03 -10.09
CA ASP A 433 -0.91 29.47 -10.35
C ASP A 433 0.21 30.09 -11.21
N TYR A 434 0.92 29.30 -12.00
CA TYR A 434 1.98 29.76 -12.90
C TYR A 434 1.69 29.44 -14.36
N ASN A 435 1.47 30.47 -15.17
CA ASN A 435 1.37 30.34 -16.63
C ASN A 435 2.74 30.62 -17.27
N LEU A 436 3.50 29.57 -17.58
CA LEU A 436 4.88 29.66 -18.07
C LEU A 436 5.08 28.68 -19.22
N SER A 437 5.81 29.09 -20.26
CA SER A 437 6.34 28.14 -21.24
C SER A 437 7.62 27.50 -20.70
N LEU A 438 7.58 26.21 -20.35
CA LEU A 438 8.70 25.54 -19.70
C LEU A 438 9.79 25.15 -20.71
N SER A 439 10.91 25.86 -20.69
CA SER A 439 12.11 25.55 -21.48
C SER A 439 13.10 24.71 -20.69
N ILE A 440 13.86 23.85 -21.37
CA ILE A 440 15.03 23.16 -20.82
C ILE A 440 16.27 23.61 -21.60
N THR A 441 17.36 23.93 -20.90
CA THR A 441 18.63 24.34 -21.51
C THR A 441 19.48 23.11 -21.85
N ASN A 442 20.60 23.32 -22.56
CA ASN A 442 21.60 22.29 -22.78
C ASN A 442 22.64 22.21 -21.64
N GLU A 443 22.52 23.05 -20.61
CA GLU A 443 23.43 23.05 -19.44
C GLU A 443 23.10 21.86 -18.53
N ILE A 444 23.88 20.79 -18.63
CA ILE A 444 23.75 19.61 -17.77
C ILE A 444 24.54 19.85 -16.48
N PRO A 445 23.93 19.71 -15.29
CA PRO A 445 24.67 19.81 -14.03
C PRO A 445 25.80 18.76 -13.97
N ALA A 446 26.97 19.16 -13.46
CA ALA A 446 28.08 18.23 -13.23
C ALA A 446 28.03 17.67 -11.80
N ASP A 447 28.04 16.34 -11.67
CA ASP A 447 28.10 15.68 -10.36
C ASP A 447 29.47 15.91 -9.72
N LYS A 448 29.48 16.47 -8.50
CA LYS A 448 30.67 16.73 -7.69
C LYS A 448 31.00 15.56 -6.76
N ARG A 449 30.17 14.53 -6.71
CA ARG A 449 30.41 13.32 -5.93
C ARG A 449 31.30 12.38 -6.71
N SER A 450 32.31 11.84 -6.04
CA SER A 450 33.29 10.90 -6.59
C SER A 450 33.07 9.46 -6.11
N SER A 451 32.55 9.27 -4.90
CA SER A 451 32.33 7.95 -4.28
C SER A 451 30.88 7.48 -4.30
N PHE A 452 29.94 8.32 -4.74
CA PHE A 452 28.52 8.03 -4.66
C PHE A 452 28.10 6.80 -5.47
N ASN A 453 27.45 5.84 -4.79
CA ASN A 453 26.88 4.63 -5.39
C ASN A 453 25.36 4.56 -5.15
N PRO A 454 24.52 4.72 -6.19
CA PRO A 454 23.06 4.65 -6.03
C PRO A 454 22.57 3.28 -5.54
N LYS A 455 23.30 2.20 -5.83
CA LYS A 455 22.94 0.84 -5.38
C LYS A 455 23.05 0.68 -3.86
N GLU A 456 24.07 1.28 -3.24
CA GLU A 456 24.23 1.26 -1.78
C GLU A 456 23.12 2.06 -1.09
N ARG A 457 22.72 3.20 -1.68
CA ARG A 457 21.56 3.96 -1.22
C ARG A 457 20.28 3.12 -1.31
N GLN A 458 20.05 2.40 -2.40
CA GLN A 458 18.91 1.48 -2.53
C GLN A 458 18.91 0.41 -1.45
N ILE A 459 20.04 -0.27 -1.21
CA ILE A 459 20.15 -1.29 -0.16
C ILE A 459 19.83 -0.71 1.22
N ARG A 460 20.36 0.48 1.54
CA ARG A 460 20.08 1.16 2.82
C ARG A 460 18.59 1.47 2.97
N GLN A 461 17.94 2.02 1.94
CA GLN A 461 16.51 2.33 1.96
C GLN A 461 15.62 1.08 2.10
N VAL A 462 15.99 -0.04 1.48
CA VAL A 462 15.32 -1.33 1.67
C VAL A 462 15.49 -1.82 3.11
N LYS A 463 16.72 -1.78 3.64
CA LYS A 463 17.04 -2.24 4.99
C LYS A 463 16.33 -1.45 6.07
N GLU A 464 16.21 -0.13 5.92
CA GLU A 464 15.45 0.71 6.86
C GLU A 464 13.98 0.31 6.97
N ILE A 465 13.32 0.03 5.82
CA ILE A 465 11.94 -0.42 5.81
C ILE A 465 11.83 -1.84 6.39
N GLU A 466 12.74 -2.74 6.02
CA GLU A 466 12.80 -4.09 6.60
C GLU A 466 12.96 -4.04 8.13
N ASP A 467 13.91 -3.26 8.64
CA ASP A 467 14.16 -3.10 10.08
C ASP A 467 12.93 -2.56 10.80
N HIS A 468 12.21 -1.62 10.18
CA HIS A 468 10.95 -1.11 10.71
C HIS A 468 9.86 -2.20 10.75
N ILE A 469 9.72 -3.01 9.70
CA ILE A 469 8.78 -4.14 9.68
C ILE A 469 9.13 -5.18 10.75
N GLN A 470 10.41 -5.51 10.89
CA GLN A 470 10.89 -6.44 11.93
C GLN A 470 10.62 -5.89 13.34
N TRP A 471 10.70 -4.58 13.52
CA TRP A 471 10.27 -3.93 14.76
C TRP A 471 8.75 -4.06 14.99
N LEU A 472 7.91 -3.81 13.98
CA LEU A 472 6.45 -4.01 14.08
C LEU A 472 6.08 -5.45 14.45
N LEU A 473 6.79 -6.43 13.88
CA LEU A 473 6.57 -7.85 14.19
C LEU A 473 6.81 -8.14 15.69
N ARG A 474 7.83 -7.52 16.29
CA ARG A 474 8.14 -7.66 17.72
C ARG A 474 7.09 -7.04 18.62
N ASP A 475 6.39 -6.00 18.17
CA ASP A 475 5.30 -5.37 18.93
C ASP A 475 3.91 -5.95 18.58
N SER A 476 3.84 -6.89 17.63
CA SER A 476 2.57 -7.41 17.10
C SER A 476 1.71 -8.14 18.14
N ASP A 477 2.31 -8.78 19.14
CA ASP A 477 1.59 -9.43 20.23
C ASP A 477 0.89 -8.43 21.13
N LYS A 478 1.57 -7.33 21.47
CA LYS A 478 0.99 -6.22 22.22
C LYS A 478 -0.12 -5.56 21.43
N GLU A 479 0.03 -5.41 20.12
CA GLU A 479 -1.02 -4.84 19.28
C GLU A 479 -2.25 -5.74 19.19
N ARG A 480 -2.07 -7.06 19.04
CA ARG A 480 -3.20 -8.02 19.13
C ARG A 480 -3.91 -7.94 20.47
N ASN A 481 -3.16 -7.82 21.57
CA ASN A 481 -3.75 -7.65 22.89
C ASN A 481 -4.50 -6.32 23.02
N ARG A 482 -3.95 -5.21 22.50
CA ARG A 482 -4.62 -3.90 22.51
C ARG A 482 -5.91 -3.91 21.68
N PHE A 483 -5.90 -4.56 20.53
CA PHE A 483 -7.05 -4.65 19.62
C PHE A 483 -8.17 -5.51 20.19
N PHE A 484 -7.84 -6.66 20.78
CA PHE A 484 -8.82 -7.66 21.22
C PHE A 484 -8.84 -7.83 22.74
N LEU A 485 -7.76 -8.36 23.31
CA LEU A 485 -7.75 -8.84 24.70
C LEU A 485 -8.08 -7.75 25.71
N TYR A 486 -7.46 -6.58 25.61
CA TYR A 486 -7.64 -5.47 26.55
C TYR A 486 -8.95 -4.71 26.33
N LYS A 487 -9.64 -4.94 25.21
CA LYS A 487 -11.00 -4.42 25.01
C LYS A 487 -12.03 -5.35 25.66
N VAL A 488 -11.84 -6.66 25.51
CA VAL A 488 -12.73 -7.69 26.06
C VAL A 488 -12.53 -7.85 27.58
N MET A 489 -11.28 -7.80 28.03
CA MET A 489 -10.83 -7.92 29.43
C MET A 489 -9.85 -6.78 29.79
N PRO A 490 -10.35 -5.55 30.04
CA PRO A 490 -9.53 -4.38 30.38
C PRO A 490 -8.59 -4.60 31.58
N GLU A 491 -8.99 -5.47 32.51
CA GLU A 491 -8.21 -5.82 33.70
C GLU A 491 -6.86 -6.44 33.35
N PHE A 492 -6.71 -7.03 32.15
CA PHE A 492 -5.43 -7.55 31.68
C PHE A 492 -4.50 -6.47 31.13
N GLY A 493 -5.03 -5.32 30.70
CA GLY A 493 -4.23 -4.18 30.26
C GLY A 493 -3.58 -3.41 31.42
N GLU A 494 -4.15 -3.51 32.62
CA GLU A 494 -3.67 -2.85 33.84
C GLU A 494 -2.80 -3.74 34.73
N ARG A 495 -2.56 -5.00 34.31
CA ARG A 495 -1.78 -5.94 35.11
C ARG A 495 -0.32 -5.52 35.19
N ASN A 496 0.10 -5.20 36.41
CA ASN A 496 1.52 -5.03 36.72
C ASN A 496 2.21 -6.39 36.86
N TRP A 497 3.47 -6.44 36.43
CA TRP A 497 4.32 -7.60 36.67
C TRP A 497 4.35 -7.95 38.16
N SER A 498 4.24 -9.24 38.49
CA SER A 498 4.18 -9.72 39.86
C SER A 498 4.95 -11.02 40.02
N THR A 499 5.61 -11.17 41.16
CA THR A 499 6.25 -12.43 41.59
C THR A 499 5.30 -13.34 42.36
N LYS A 500 4.03 -12.96 42.52
CA LYS A 500 3.05 -13.77 43.24
C LYS A 500 2.83 -15.11 42.52
N PRO A 501 2.87 -16.26 43.23
CA PRO A 501 2.66 -17.56 42.61
C PRO A 501 1.19 -17.78 42.18
N TYR A 502 0.27 -16.94 42.66
CA TYR A 502 -1.16 -17.07 42.38
C TYR A 502 -1.80 -15.70 42.10
N HIS A 503 -2.68 -15.69 41.10
CA HIS A 503 -3.54 -14.57 40.75
C HIS A 503 -4.98 -15.06 40.67
N SER A 504 -5.93 -14.28 41.18
CA SER A 504 -7.35 -14.60 41.06
C SER A 504 -7.76 -14.77 39.58
N TYR A 505 -8.55 -15.80 39.31
CA TYR A 505 -9.13 -16.03 37.99
C TYR A 505 -10.35 -15.12 37.77
N TYR A 506 -10.58 -14.75 36.52
CA TYR A 506 -11.80 -14.05 36.11
C TYR A 506 -12.78 -15.07 35.51
N SER A 507 -14.09 -14.83 35.65
CA SER A 507 -15.10 -15.64 34.96
C SER A 507 -14.91 -15.54 33.44
N PRO A 508 -15.03 -16.65 32.68
CA PRO A 508 -14.97 -16.62 31.22
C PRO A 508 -16.20 -15.97 30.58
N ASP A 509 -17.30 -15.77 31.30
CA ASP A 509 -18.59 -15.34 30.73
C ASP A 509 -18.47 -14.02 29.97
N ARG A 510 -17.79 -13.03 30.56
CA ARG A 510 -17.53 -11.74 29.92
C ARG A 510 -16.72 -11.89 28.63
N PHE A 511 -15.68 -12.73 28.67
CA PHE A 511 -14.84 -12.98 27.51
C PHE A 511 -15.65 -13.61 26.38
N ILE A 512 -16.45 -14.64 26.69
CA ILE A 512 -17.28 -15.35 25.73
C ILE A 512 -18.30 -14.41 25.08
N ASP A 513 -18.94 -13.55 25.89
CA ASP A 513 -19.96 -12.63 25.40
C ASP A 513 -19.35 -11.53 24.51
N ALA A 514 -18.33 -10.81 25.00
CA ALA A 514 -17.71 -9.74 24.24
C ALA A 514 -16.91 -10.24 23.02
N ALA A 515 -16.43 -11.47 23.00
CA ALA A 515 -15.78 -12.07 21.83
C ALA A 515 -16.76 -12.36 20.66
N LYS A 516 -18.09 -12.28 20.86
CA LYS A 516 -19.06 -12.46 19.76
C LYS A 516 -18.87 -11.43 18.64
N GLU A 517 -18.66 -10.16 18.99
CA GLU A 517 -18.43 -9.09 18.00
C GLU A 517 -17.15 -9.32 17.20
N TYR A 518 -16.08 -9.81 17.84
CA TYR A 518 -14.82 -10.12 17.16
C TYR A 518 -14.92 -11.37 16.28
N ARG A 519 -15.74 -12.36 16.66
CA ARG A 519 -16.05 -13.50 15.78
C ARG A 519 -16.81 -13.07 14.54
N LYS A 520 -17.77 -12.15 14.70
CA LYS A 520 -18.49 -11.54 13.59
C LYS A 520 -17.53 -10.76 12.69
N PHE A 521 -16.67 -9.91 13.26
CA PHE A 521 -15.62 -9.20 12.52
C PHE A 521 -14.69 -10.17 11.77
N PHE A 522 -14.22 -11.24 12.42
CA PHE A 522 -13.36 -12.22 11.78
C PHE A 522 -14.05 -12.92 10.60
N TRP A 523 -15.32 -13.25 10.74
CA TRP A 523 -16.12 -13.81 9.65
C TRP A 523 -16.26 -12.81 8.50
N GLU A 524 -16.80 -11.62 8.78
CA GLU A 524 -17.17 -10.64 7.75
C GLU A 524 -15.98 -9.97 7.07
N GLU A 525 -14.90 -9.69 7.81
CA GLU A 525 -13.78 -8.86 7.32
C GLU A 525 -12.53 -9.68 6.99
N ILE A 526 -12.35 -10.89 7.55
CA ILE A 526 -11.13 -11.68 7.35
C ILE A 526 -11.38 -12.91 6.48
N LEU A 527 -12.44 -13.67 6.75
CA LEU A 527 -12.77 -14.86 5.95
C LEU A 527 -13.54 -14.51 4.67
N GLY A 528 -14.40 -13.48 4.72
CA GLY A 528 -15.32 -13.14 3.64
C GLY A 528 -16.52 -14.06 3.61
#